data_AF-A0A9P5NVW5-F1
#
_entry.id   AF-A0A9P5NVW5-F1
#
_cell.length_a   1.000
_cell.length_b   1.000
_cell.length_c   1.000
_cell.angle_alpha   90.00
_cell.angle_beta   90.00
_cell.angle_gamma   90.00
#
_symmetry.space_group_name_H-M   'P 1'
#
loop_
_entity.id
_entity.type
_entity.pdbx_description
1 polymer ?
#
loop_
_entity_poly.entity_id
_entity_poly.type
_entity_poly.pdbx_seq_one_letter_code
_entity_poly.pdbx_strand_id
1 'polypeptide(L)'
;MPTSERLFVDLIVRSSHKYPNWDPEVSVNPGDYGRITQGRKAKLRIAFWRKKPIGVFLKEGNIYEEGIAEKYDIPKPVEHGVDSTEGTTWVTSRNAQQVSVDADIAGQTPALVECSVKASFKFNSNKGAVLAMDNDTILTISPPGRLRRLLAAKELQKGYVIVSEVHRCSSYARFLSSSAGATVALGLSAQPPIANVGSAKVDAKWVHSSSAGNFKARVNKEGKRVFYPLFRLVALKESGVSTGLRGELDEDPPLPDAEPPWGPLEDGEEGQP
;
A
#
# COMPACT_ATOMS: atom_id res chain seq x y z
N MET A 1 7.82 -14.77 14.17
CA MET A 1 8.34 -13.52 13.58
C MET A 1 8.07 -13.47 12.06
N PRO A 2 7.13 -12.61 11.60
CA PRO A 2 6.90 -12.33 10.17
C PRO A 2 8.13 -11.69 9.51
N THR A 3 8.19 -11.70 8.17
CA THR A 3 9.19 -10.91 7.42
C THR A 3 8.88 -9.41 7.54
N SER A 4 9.86 -8.54 7.26
CA SER A 4 9.64 -7.08 7.30
C SER A 4 8.56 -6.62 6.32
N GLU A 5 8.59 -7.17 5.10
CA GLU A 5 7.55 -6.97 4.09
C GLU A 5 6.17 -7.34 4.63
N ARG A 6 6.05 -8.53 5.22
CA ARG A 6 4.80 -8.99 5.79
C ARG A 6 4.29 -8.08 6.90
N LEU A 7 5.16 -7.72 7.84
CA LEU A 7 4.80 -6.83 8.93
C LEU A 7 4.30 -5.46 8.42
N PHE A 8 4.97 -4.93 7.40
CA PHE A 8 4.58 -3.67 6.78
C PHE A 8 3.20 -3.75 6.11
N VAL A 9 2.94 -4.81 5.34
CA VAL A 9 1.61 -5.10 4.78
C VAL A 9 0.55 -5.14 5.88
N ASP A 10 0.78 -5.89 6.95
CA ASP A 10 -0.19 -6.07 8.03
C ASP A 10 -0.54 -4.75 8.72
N LEU A 11 0.45 -3.90 8.95
CA LEU A 11 0.28 -2.62 9.63
C LEU A 11 -0.50 -1.61 8.78
N ILE A 12 -0.22 -1.54 7.48
CA ILE A 12 -0.86 -0.58 6.57
C ILE A 12 -2.24 -1.05 6.10
N VAL A 13 -2.43 -2.35 5.82
CA VAL A 13 -3.75 -2.88 5.42
C VAL A 13 -4.78 -2.65 6.53
N ARG A 14 -4.38 -2.83 7.80
CA ARG A 14 -5.29 -2.59 8.93
C ARG A 14 -5.73 -1.14 9.05
N SER A 15 -4.88 -0.17 8.71
CA SER A 15 -5.24 1.25 8.83
C SER A 15 -5.95 1.78 7.59
N SER A 16 -5.62 1.27 6.40
CA SER A 16 -6.07 1.85 5.12
C SER A 16 -7.05 1.01 4.33
N HIS A 17 -7.22 -0.27 4.68
CA HIS A 17 -7.90 -1.28 3.85
C HIS A 17 -7.29 -1.46 2.45
N LYS A 18 -6.06 -0.98 2.25
CA LYS A 18 -5.30 -1.07 1.01
C LYS A 18 -3.99 -1.83 1.24
N TYR A 19 -3.59 -2.57 0.22
CA TYR A 19 -2.38 -3.36 0.21
C TYR A 19 -1.20 -2.46 -0.18
N PRO A 20 -0.19 -2.30 0.68
CA PRO A 20 0.99 -1.55 0.29
C PRO A 20 1.91 -2.42 -0.57
N ASN A 21 2.58 -1.79 -1.51
CA ASN A 21 3.68 -2.41 -2.23
C ASN A 21 4.98 -2.24 -1.44
N TRP A 22 5.62 -3.35 -1.07
CA TRP A 22 6.91 -3.30 -0.38
C TRP A 22 8.02 -2.69 -1.24
N ASP A 23 7.92 -2.91 -2.56
CA ASP A 23 8.77 -2.30 -3.56
C ASP A 23 7.95 -1.51 -4.59
N PRO A 24 7.65 -0.22 -4.31
CA PRO A 24 6.84 0.62 -5.20
C PRO A 24 7.42 0.83 -6.61
N GLU A 25 8.65 0.39 -6.87
CA GLU A 25 9.26 0.44 -8.21
C GLU A 25 8.71 -0.69 -9.12
N VAL A 26 8.14 -1.75 -8.53
CA VAL A 26 7.47 -2.83 -9.27
C VAL A 26 6.07 -2.37 -9.66
N SER A 27 5.74 -2.49 -10.95
CA SER A 27 4.46 -2.07 -11.48
C SER A 27 3.31 -2.94 -10.99
N VAL A 28 2.22 -2.26 -10.62
CA VAL A 28 0.93 -2.86 -10.31
C VAL A 28 -0.12 -2.02 -11.04
N ASN A 29 -1.01 -2.65 -11.78
CA ASN A 29 -2.04 -1.99 -12.56
C ASN A 29 -3.43 -2.48 -12.15
N PRO A 30 -4.47 -1.63 -12.25
CA PRO A 30 -5.84 -2.11 -12.12
C PRO A 30 -6.12 -3.20 -13.15
N GLY A 31 -6.82 -4.23 -12.70
CA GLY A 31 -7.06 -5.44 -13.47
C GLY A 31 -5.99 -6.51 -13.33
N ASP A 32 -4.84 -6.22 -12.71
CA ASP A 32 -3.89 -7.26 -12.33
C ASP A 32 -4.60 -8.24 -11.39
N TYR A 33 -4.49 -9.53 -11.69
CA TYR A 33 -5.07 -10.59 -10.88
C TYR A 33 -4.00 -11.56 -10.41
N GLY A 34 -4.28 -12.27 -9.33
CA GLY A 34 -3.39 -13.28 -8.81
C GLY A 34 -3.78 -13.71 -7.41
N ARG A 35 -2.78 -14.07 -6.60
CA ARG A 35 -3.01 -14.63 -5.26
C ARG A 35 -2.14 -13.96 -4.22
N ILE A 36 -2.67 -13.89 -3.00
CA ILE A 36 -1.87 -13.53 -1.83
C ILE A 36 -1.20 -14.80 -1.29
N THR A 37 0.13 -14.80 -1.22
CA THR A 37 0.90 -15.97 -0.76
C THR A 37 0.58 -16.31 0.69
N GLN A 38 -0.07 -17.46 0.85
CA GLN A 38 -0.15 -18.17 2.11
C GLN A 38 1.11 -19.02 2.25
N GLY A 39 1.86 -18.83 3.32
CA GLY A 39 2.92 -19.79 3.68
C GLY A 39 2.29 -21.16 3.79
N ARG A 40 2.94 -22.22 3.27
CA ARG A 40 2.36 -23.57 3.27
C ARG A 40 1.92 -23.93 4.69
N LYS A 41 0.60 -24.05 4.92
CA LYS A 41 0.07 -24.77 6.08
C LYS A 41 0.54 -26.21 5.93
N ALA A 42 1.44 -26.65 6.80
CA ALA A 42 1.83 -28.05 6.86
C ALA A 42 0.57 -28.88 7.15
N LYS A 43 0.03 -29.54 6.12
CA LYS A 43 -1.12 -30.46 6.25
C LYS A 43 -0.76 -31.80 6.90
N LEU A 44 0.50 -32.00 7.29
CA LEU A 44 0.96 -33.17 8.01
C LEU A 44 1.47 -32.77 9.40
N ARG A 45 0.99 -33.46 10.45
CA ARG A 45 1.36 -33.30 11.87
C ARG A 45 2.85 -33.57 12.19
N ILE A 46 3.73 -33.72 11.20
CA ILE A 46 5.16 -34.05 11.36
C ILE A 46 6.03 -33.13 10.50
N ALA A 47 5.88 -31.81 10.63
CA ALA A 47 6.81 -30.87 10.02
C ALA A 47 7.19 -29.76 10.99
N PHE A 48 8.35 -29.92 11.61
CA PHE A 48 9.09 -28.91 12.37
C PHE A 48 9.50 -27.67 11.54
N TRP A 49 9.04 -27.58 10.29
CA TRP A 49 9.31 -26.50 9.33
C TRP A 49 8.01 -25.88 8.83
N ARG A 50 7.27 -25.21 9.72
CA ARG A 50 6.15 -24.33 9.32
C ARG A 50 6.71 -23.20 8.45
N LYS A 51 6.54 -23.27 7.13
CA LYS A 51 6.89 -22.14 6.23
C LYS A 51 5.98 -20.96 6.56
N LYS A 52 6.61 -19.85 6.97
CA LYS A 52 5.94 -18.63 7.42
C LYS A 52 5.08 -18.03 6.28
N PRO A 53 3.89 -17.51 6.58
CA PRO A 53 3.13 -16.77 5.59
C PRO A 53 3.86 -15.49 5.19
N ILE A 54 4.06 -15.32 3.88
CA ILE A 54 4.87 -14.24 3.31
C ILE A 54 3.98 -13.03 3.04
N GLY A 55 2.72 -13.25 2.63
CA GLY A 55 1.77 -12.16 2.43
C GLY A 55 2.21 -11.19 1.36
N VAL A 56 2.55 -11.74 0.22
CA VAL A 56 2.91 -11.00 -0.98
C VAL A 56 1.85 -11.30 -2.02
N PHE A 57 1.34 -10.25 -2.67
CA PHE A 57 0.51 -10.39 -3.86
C PHE A 57 1.40 -10.84 -5.02
N LEU A 58 1.12 -12.02 -5.56
CA LEU A 58 1.76 -12.53 -6.76
C LEU A 58 0.83 -12.29 -7.94
N LYS A 59 1.21 -11.33 -8.81
CA LYS A 59 0.57 -11.13 -10.10
C LYS A 59 0.74 -12.39 -10.95
N GLU A 60 -0.37 -12.88 -11.49
CA GLU A 60 -0.40 -14.01 -12.42
C GLU A 60 -0.83 -13.58 -13.83
N GLY A 61 -1.56 -12.47 -13.95
CA GLY A 61 -2.03 -11.94 -15.23
C GLY A 61 -2.73 -10.60 -15.09
N ASN A 62 -3.34 -10.11 -16.17
CA ASN A 62 -4.14 -8.89 -16.19
C ASN A 62 -5.38 -9.07 -17.07
N ILE A 63 -6.55 -8.73 -16.52
CA ILE A 63 -7.84 -8.95 -17.19
C ILE A 63 -8.00 -8.18 -18.51
N TYR A 64 -7.33 -7.04 -18.66
CA TYR A 64 -7.39 -6.23 -19.89
C TYR A 64 -6.43 -6.74 -20.95
N GLU A 65 -5.23 -7.17 -20.54
CA GLU A 65 -4.22 -7.72 -21.46
C GLU A 65 -4.67 -9.06 -22.07
N GLU A 66 -5.47 -9.83 -21.34
CA GLU A 66 -5.94 -11.17 -21.75
C GLU A 66 -7.34 -11.18 -22.40
N GLY A 67 -7.95 -10.00 -22.63
CA GLY A 67 -9.29 -9.89 -23.21
C GLY A 67 -10.44 -10.36 -22.31
N ILE A 68 -10.16 -10.70 -21.05
CA ILE A 68 -11.16 -11.11 -20.05
C ILE A 68 -12.09 -9.93 -19.75
N ALA A 69 -11.56 -8.72 -19.63
CA ALA A 69 -12.35 -7.53 -19.33
C ALA A 69 -13.48 -7.28 -20.35
N GLU A 70 -13.21 -7.48 -21.64
CA GLU A 70 -14.20 -7.32 -22.71
C GLU A 70 -15.34 -8.34 -22.59
N LYS A 71 -15.01 -9.61 -22.30
CA LYS A 71 -16.00 -10.67 -22.11
C LYS A 71 -16.98 -10.39 -20.96
N TYR A 72 -16.53 -9.67 -19.93
CA TYR A 72 -17.34 -9.37 -18.74
C TYR A 72 -17.85 -7.92 -18.70
N ASP A 73 -17.67 -7.15 -19.79
CA ASP A 73 -18.07 -5.74 -19.86
C ASP A 73 -17.50 -4.90 -18.70
N ILE A 74 -16.22 -5.12 -18.39
CA ILE A 74 -15.50 -4.42 -17.32
C ILE A 74 -14.98 -3.09 -17.90
N PRO A 75 -15.37 -1.93 -17.33
CA PRO A 75 -14.96 -0.64 -17.84
C PRO A 75 -13.44 -0.46 -17.71
N LYS A 76 -12.86 0.40 -18.57
CA LYS A 76 -11.45 0.77 -18.44
C LYS A 76 -11.22 1.56 -17.15
N PRO A 77 -10.04 1.44 -16.52
CA PRO A 77 -9.72 2.22 -15.33
C PRO A 77 -9.70 3.73 -15.62
N VAL A 78 -10.18 4.53 -14.67
CA VAL A 78 -10.22 6.00 -14.73
C VAL A 78 -9.20 6.56 -13.75
N GLU A 79 -8.42 7.55 -14.19
CA GLU A 79 -7.41 8.21 -13.35
C GLU A 79 -8.02 9.44 -12.67
N HIS A 80 -7.82 9.54 -11.36
CA HIS A 80 -8.29 10.63 -10.51
C HIS A 80 -7.09 11.39 -9.94
N GLY A 81 -7.26 12.70 -9.76
CA GLY A 81 -6.22 13.58 -9.22
C GLY A 81 -5.14 13.97 -10.23
N VAL A 82 -5.39 13.81 -11.54
CA VAL A 82 -4.40 14.12 -12.58
C VAL A 82 -3.91 15.55 -12.47
N ASP A 83 -4.84 16.49 -12.23
CA ASP A 83 -4.59 17.93 -12.08
C ASP A 83 -4.01 18.32 -10.72
N SER A 84 -3.97 17.41 -9.74
CA SER A 84 -3.36 17.64 -8.44
C SER A 84 -1.86 17.37 -8.53
N THR A 85 -1.06 18.43 -8.68
CA THR A 85 0.41 18.34 -8.72
C THR A 85 1.06 18.59 -7.36
N GLU A 86 0.27 18.95 -6.36
CA GLU A 86 0.73 19.38 -5.04
C GLU A 86 0.05 18.54 -3.96
N GLY A 87 0.85 18.07 -3.00
CA GLY A 87 0.35 17.34 -1.84
C GLY A 87 1.13 16.06 -1.58
N THR A 88 1.28 15.75 -0.30
CA THR A 88 1.80 14.46 0.17
C THR A 88 0.71 13.74 0.93
N THR A 89 0.35 12.55 0.43
CA THR A 89 -0.57 11.63 1.09
C THR A 89 0.20 10.75 2.07
N TRP A 90 -0.26 10.70 3.32
CA TRP A 90 0.34 9.92 4.41
C TRP A 90 -0.56 8.75 4.80
N VAL A 91 -0.01 7.54 4.82
CA VAL A 91 -0.65 6.34 5.33
C VAL A 91 0.20 5.76 6.46
N THR A 92 -0.37 5.68 7.65
CA THR A 92 0.34 5.26 8.85
C THR A 92 -0.32 4.05 9.48
N SER A 93 0.43 3.28 10.25
CA SER A 93 -0.14 2.23 11.10
C SER A 93 -0.99 2.81 12.22
N ARG A 94 -2.01 2.07 12.70
CA ARG A 94 -2.97 2.57 13.71
C ARG A 94 -2.34 3.05 15.03
N ASN A 95 -1.16 2.55 15.37
CA ASN A 95 -0.38 2.89 16.58
C ASN A 95 0.58 4.07 16.38
N ALA A 96 0.61 4.68 15.19
CA ALA A 96 1.42 5.85 14.90
C ALA A 96 0.71 7.10 15.43
N GLN A 97 1.33 7.79 16.39
CA GLN A 97 0.90 9.10 16.84
C GLN A 97 1.74 10.16 16.14
N GLN A 98 1.08 11.08 15.45
CA GLN A 98 1.74 12.24 14.87
C GLN A 98 2.14 13.21 15.99
N VAL A 99 3.42 13.55 16.04
CA VAL A 99 4.01 14.33 17.14
C VAL A 99 4.06 15.83 16.80
N SER A 100 4.29 16.19 15.53
CA SER A 100 4.34 17.59 15.09
C SER A 100 4.24 17.73 13.56
N VAL A 101 3.88 18.94 13.10
CA VAL A 101 3.87 19.38 11.69
C VAL A 101 4.51 20.78 11.60
N ASP A 102 5.35 20.96 10.57
CA ASP A 102 5.97 22.21 10.09
C ASP A 102 6.91 23.03 10.99
N ALA A 103 6.46 23.68 12.06
CA ALA A 103 7.29 24.68 12.77
C ALA A 103 8.25 24.07 13.83
N ASP A 104 7.77 23.12 14.64
CA ASP A 104 8.54 22.55 15.77
C ASP A 104 9.58 21.49 15.35
N ILE A 105 9.41 20.87 14.18
CA ILE A 105 10.31 19.80 13.70
C ILE A 105 11.70 20.36 13.37
N ALA A 106 11.77 21.56 12.81
CA ALA A 106 13.03 22.19 12.41
C ALA A 106 13.96 22.42 13.62
N GLY A 107 13.40 22.79 14.78
CA GLY A 107 14.16 22.97 16.02
C GLY A 107 14.61 21.66 16.66
N GLN A 108 13.87 20.56 16.47
CA GLN A 108 14.18 19.24 17.05
C GLN A 108 15.03 18.36 16.12
N THR A 109 14.92 18.55 14.81
CA THR A 109 15.62 17.75 13.79
C THR A 109 16.22 18.67 12.72
N PRO A 110 17.48 19.13 12.91
CA PRO A 110 18.15 20.05 11.99
C PRO A 110 18.17 19.56 10.52
N ALA A 111 18.23 18.25 10.30
CA ALA A 111 18.22 17.64 8.97
C ALA A 111 16.94 17.92 8.15
N LEU A 112 15.84 18.34 8.80
CA LEU A 112 14.57 18.63 8.15
C LEU A 112 14.30 20.13 7.98
N VAL A 113 15.22 21.02 8.37
CA VAL A 113 15.00 22.48 8.31
C VAL A 113 14.62 22.94 6.89
N GLU A 114 15.30 22.42 5.87
CA GLU A 114 15.11 22.81 4.46
C GLU A 114 14.02 22.01 3.72
N CYS A 115 13.28 21.14 4.41
CA CYS A 115 12.22 20.35 3.78
C CYS A 115 10.94 21.17 3.56
N SER A 116 10.29 21.01 2.41
CA SER A 116 9.00 21.64 2.10
C SER A 116 7.82 20.88 2.72
N VAL A 117 8.01 19.58 2.98
CA VAL A 117 7.02 18.72 3.65
C VAL A 117 7.71 18.05 4.83
N LYS A 118 7.10 18.06 6.02
CA LYS A 118 7.67 17.45 7.25
C LYS A 118 6.59 16.78 8.09
N ALA A 119 6.82 15.55 8.53
CA ALA A 119 5.97 14.87 9.49
C ALA A 119 6.80 14.02 10.45
N SER A 120 6.45 14.04 11.73
CA SER A 120 7.08 13.20 12.75
C SER A 120 6.06 12.28 13.42
N PHE A 121 6.45 11.03 13.62
CA PHE A 121 5.63 9.97 14.20
C PHE A 121 6.36 9.28 15.33
N LYS A 122 5.59 8.93 16.38
CA LYS A 122 6.00 8.05 17.47
C LYS A 122 5.08 6.84 17.50
N PHE A 123 5.65 5.64 17.68
CA PHE A 123 4.88 4.40 17.75
C PHE A 123 4.74 3.97 19.21
N ASN A 124 3.53 4.12 19.77
CA ASN A 124 3.31 4.05 21.22
C ASN A 124 3.36 2.63 21.79
N SER A 125 2.94 1.64 21.01
CA SER A 125 2.98 0.22 21.35
C SER A 125 3.31 -0.58 20.10
N ASN A 126 4.10 -1.65 20.21
CA ASN A 126 4.54 -2.48 19.08
C ASN A 126 5.27 -1.71 17.96
N LYS A 127 5.64 -2.43 16.90
CA LYS A 127 6.23 -1.85 15.69
C LYS A 127 5.17 -1.07 14.92
N GLY A 128 5.55 0.02 14.25
CA GLY A 128 4.71 0.80 13.37
C GLY A 128 5.31 1.03 11.99
N ALA A 129 4.49 1.59 11.10
CA ALA A 129 4.79 1.78 9.69
C ALA A 129 4.26 3.12 9.19
N VAL A 130 4.98 3.71 8.23
CA VAL A 130 4.60 4.94 7.54
C VAL A 130 4.87 4.78 6.05
N LEU A 131 3.95 5.26 5.23
CA LEU A 131 4.07 5.40 3.79
C LEU A 131 3.67 6.84 3.42
N ALA A 132 4.59 7.57 2.82
CA ALA A 132 4.35 8.89 2.24
C ALA A 132 4.37 8.77 0.71
N MET A 133 3.43 9.44 0.05
CA MET A 133 3.28 9.45 -1.40
C MET A 133 3.14 10.91 -1.83
N ASP A 134 4.08 11.41 -2.60
CA ASP A 134 4.06 12.81 -3.08
C ASP A 134 3.64 12.88 -4.54
N ASN A 135 2.80 13.86 -4.87
CA ASN A 135 2.15 14.01 -6.17
C ASN A 135 1.46 12.69 -6.60
N ASP A 136 0.55 12.21 -5.74
CA ASP A 136 -0.16 10.95 -5.95
C ASP A 136 -1.44 11.11 -6.79
N THR A 137 -1.80 10.02 -7.47
CA THR A 137 -3.02 9.84 -8.26
C THR A 137 -3.59 8.48 -7.99
N ILE A 138 -4.87 8.31 -8.31
CA ILE A 138 -5.58 7.06 -8.07
C ILE A 138 -6.19 6.59 -9.39
N LEU A 139 -5.77 5.43 -9.87
CA LEU A 139 -6.34 4.78 -11.04
C LEU A 139 -7.30 3.68 -10.59
N THR A 140 -8.58 3.77 -10.98
CA THR A 140 -9.65 2.94 -10.41
C THR A 140 -10.56 2.32 -11.46
N ILE A 141 -10.93 1.04 -11.28
CA ILE A 141 -12.05 0.39 -11.98
C ILE A 141 -13.34 0.81 -11.27
N SER A 142 -14.15 1.64 -11.93
CA SER A 142 -15.37 2.20 -11.35
C SER A 142 -16.61 1.82 -12.18
N PRO A 143 -17.68 1.29 -11.56
CA PRO A 143 -17.75 0.84 -10.16
C PRO A 143 -17.05 -0.52 -9.98
N PRO A 144 -16.43 -0.79 -8.80
CA PRO A 144 -15.76 -2.07 -8.54
C PRO A 144 -16.72 -3.27 -8.58
N GLY A 145 -18.03 -3.04 -8.37
CA GLY A 145 -19.08 -4.05 -8.48
C GLY A 145 -19.06 -4.85 -9.79
N ARG A 146 -18.59 -4.24 -10.90
CA ARG A 146 -18.46 -4.89 -12.22
C ARG A 146 -17.53 -6.10 -12.21
N LEU A 147 -16.57 -6.18 -11.29
CA LEU A 147 -15.65 -7.32 -11.15
C LEU A 147 -16.32 -8.55 -10.53
N ARG A 148 -17.54 -8.42 -9.96
CA ARG A 148 -18.22 -9.49 -9.23
C ARG A 148 -18.49 -10.72 -10.09
N ARG A 149 -19.01 -10.50 -11.31
CA ARG A 149 -19.32 -11.59 -12.25
C ARG A 149 -18.07 -12.36 -12.64
N LEU A 150 -16.96 -11.66 -12.86
CA LEU A 150 -15.68 -12.28 -13.20
C LEU A 150 -15.11 -13.09 -12.02
N LEU A 151 -15.12 -12.53 -10.81
CA LEU A 151 -14.64 -13.23 -9.61
C LEU A 151 -15.48 -14.49 -9.28
N ALA A 152 -16.75 -14.53 -9.70
CA ALA A 152 -17.63 -15.68 -9.53
C ALA A 152 -17.47 -16.73 -10.63
N ALA A 153 -16.82 -16.37 -11.74
CA ALA A 153 -16.68 -17.22 -12.90
C ALA A 153 -15.55 -18.25 -12.73
N LYS A 154 -15.56 -19.31 -13.54
CA LYS A 154 -14.57 -20.40 -13.43
C LYS A 154 -13.22 -20.04 -14.06
N GLU A 155 -13.21 -18.98 -14.86
CA GLU A 155 -12.07 -18.41 -15.55
C GLU A 155 -11.00 -17.94 -14.55
N LEU A 156 -11.42 -17.39 -13.41
CA LEU A 156 -10.53 -17.15 -12.27
C LEU A 156 -10.69 -18.28 -11.26
N GLN A 157 -9.56 -18.85 -10.83
CA GLN A 157 -9.63 -19.92 -9.84
C GLN A 157 -10.07 -19.35 -8.48
N LYS A 158 -10.67 -20.21 -7.65
CA LYS A 158 -11.06 -19.85 -6.29
C LYS A 158 -9.87 -19.30 -5.50
N GLY A 159 -10.07 -18.17 -4.83
CA GLY A 159 -9.04 -17.50 -4.01
C GLY A 159 -8.20 -16.47 -4.78
N TYR A 160 -8.55 -16.17 -6.02
CA TYR A 160 -7.95 -15.05 -6.75
C TYR A 160 -8.47 -13.73 -6.22
N VAL A 161 -7.60 -12.74 -6.26
CA VAL A 161 -7.89 -11.34 -5.96
C VAL A 161 -7.60 -10.51 -7.21
N ILE A 162 -8.32 -9.41 -7.39
CA ILE A 162 -8.11 -8.47 -8.49
C ILE A 162 -7.75 -7.10 -7.90
N VAL A 163 -6.77 -6.44 -8.50
CA VAL A 163 -6.44 -5.05 -8.20
C VAL A 163 -7.53 -4.15 -8.80
N SER A 164 -8.34 -3.49 -7.97
CA SER A 164 -9.40 -2.58 -8.44
C SER A 164 -8.97 -1.11 -8.46
N GLU A 165 -7.99 -0.75 -7.66
CA GLU A 165 -7.50 0.63 -7.48
C GLU A 165 -5.99 0.60 -7.28
N VAL A 166 -5.27 1.54 -7.87
CA VAL A 166 -3.82 1.71 -7.68
C VAL A 166 -3.48 3.17 -7.46
N HIS A 167 -2.68 3.43 -6.43
CA HIS A 167 -2.07 4.73 -6.18
C HIS A 167 -0.78 4.81 -6.97
N ARG A 168 -0.61 5.89 -7.74
CA ARG A 168 0.60 6.19 -8.50
C ARG A 168 1.16 7.51 -8.04
N CYS A 169 2.46 7.56 -7.73
CA CYS A 169 3.09 8.78 -7.26
C CYS A 169 4.42 9.05 -7.96
N SER A 170 4.84 10.32 -7.94
CA SER A 170 6.16 10.72 -8.48
C SER A 170 7.28 10.42 -7.49
N SER A 171 6.93 10.31 -6.20
CA SER A 171 7.88 10.06 -5.14
C SER A 171 7.22 9.38 -3.94
N TYR A 172 7.99 8.55 -3.24
CA TYR A 172 7.54 7.89 -2.03
C TYR A 172 8.62 7.81 -0.96
N ALA A 173 8.19 7.69 0.29
CA ALA A 173 9.00 7.27 1.41
C ALA A 173 8.27 6.21 2.24
N ARG A 174 8.95 5.10 2.50
CA ARG A 174 8.48 3.99 3.33
C ARG A 174 9.34 3.86 4.56
N PHE A 175 8.71 3.76 5.73
CA PHE A 175 9.38 3.45 6.98
C PHE A 175 8.68 2.30 7.70
N LEU A 176 9.47 1.39 8.27
CA LEU A 176 9.02 0.34 9.19
C LEU A 176 9.92 0.34 10.42
N SER A 177 9.37 0.58 11.61
CA SER A 177 10.16 0.57 12.84
C SER A 177 10.68 -0.84 13.15
N SER A 178 11.89 -0.94 13.70
CA SER A 178 12.44 -2.24 14.14
C SER A 178 12.04 -2.62 15.57
N SER A 179 11.57 -1.67 16.38
CA SER A 179 11.17 -1.86 17.78
C SER A 179 9.93 -1.03 18.15
N ALA A 180 9.30 -1.39 19.28
CA ALA A 180 8.30 -0.53 19.92
C ALA A 180 8.93 0.78 20.43
N GLY A 181 8.11 1.83 20.58
CA GLY A 181 8.56 3.14 21.06
C GLY A 181 9.42 3.94 20.06
N ALA A 182 9.69 3.38 18.87
CA ALA A 182 10.51 4.06 17.87
C ALA A 182 9.86 5.37 17.41
N THR A 183 10.72 6.31 17.00
CA THR A 183 10.30 7.57 16.40
C THR A 183 10.87 7.68 14.99
N VAL A 184 10.14 8.35 14.13
CA VAL A 184 10.61 8.72 12.79
C VAL A 184 10.11 10.10 12.43
N ALA A 185 11.01 10.94 11.92
CA ALA A 185 10.72 12.19 11.27
C ALA A 185 11.09 12.05 9.79
N LEU A 186 10.16 12.39 8.91
CA LEU A 186 10.30 12.33 7.46
C LEU A 186 10.11 13.72 6.88
N GLY A 187 10.86 14.06 5.85
CA GLY A 187 10.58 15.25 5.07
C GLY A 187 11.10 15.20 3.64
N LEU A 188 10.49 15.99 2.78
CA LEU A 188 10.87 16.11 1.38
C LEU A 188 11.62 17.42 1.20
N SER A 189 12.92 17.33 0.93
CA SER A 189 13.79 18.47 0.64
C SER A 189 13.69 18.79 -0.84
N ALA A 190 13.55 20.08 -1.19
CA ALA A 190 13.76 20.58 -2.54
C ALA A 190 14.93 21.54 -2.49
N GLN A 191 16.12 21.15 -2.98
CA GLN A 191 17.22 22.10 -3.04
C GLN A 191 16.91 23.16 -4.10
N PRO A 192 17.01 24.46 -3.77
CA PRO A 192 16.86 25.50 -4.78
C PRO A 192 17.96 25.32 -5.84
N PRO A 193 17.64 25.55 -7.12
CA PRO A 193 18.65 25.41 -8.16
C PRO A 193 19.79 26.39 -7.94
N ILE A 194 21.03 25.89 -7.99
CA ILE A 194 22.22 26.73 -7.92
C ILE A 194 22.21 27.66 -9.14
N ALA A 195 22.15 28.97 -8.91
CA ALA A 195 21.81 30.00 -9.90
C ALA A 195 22.76 30.15 -11.11
N ASN A 196 23.75 29.28 -11.30
CA ASN A 196 24.81 29.44 -12.31
C ASN A 196 25.04 28.22 -13.22
N VAL A 197 24.11 27.25 -13.28
CA VAL A 197 24.21 26.11 -14.22
C VAL A 197 22.93 26.02 -15.04
N GLY A 198 23.05 26.07 -16.36
CA GLY A 198 21.93 26.02 -17.31
C GLY A 198 20.98 24.84 -17.03
N SER A 199 19.67 25.10 -17.13
CA SER A 199 18.57 24.21 -16.76
C SER A 199 18.60 23.72 -15.30
N ALA A 200 18.13 24.59 -14.42
CA ALA A 200 17.83 24.33 -13.02
C ALA A 200 16.89 23.12 -12.83
N LYS A 201 17.44 21.92 -12.60
CA LYS A 201 16.68 20.80 -12.04
C LYS A 201 16.71 20.90 -10.51
N VAL A 202 15.54 21.06 -9.89
CA VAL A 202 15.37 20.94 -8.44
C VAL A 202 15.64 19.48 -8.07
N ASP A 203 16.75 19.19 -7.38
CA ASP A 203 17.01 17.86 -6.86
C ASP A 203 16.20 17.68 -5.56
N ALA A 204 14.99 17.14 -5.71
CA ALA A 204 14.17 16.77 -4.58
C ALA A 204 14.65 15.44 -3.96
N LYS A 205 14.63 15.34 -2.63
CA LYS A 205 15.09 14.16 -1.89
C LYS A 205 14.33 13.99 -0.57
N TRP A 206 13.89 12.76 -0.30
CA TRP A 206 13.41 12.39 1.03
C TRP A 206 14.55 12.32 2.03
N VAL A 207 14.41 13.07 3.12
CA VAL A 207 15.26 13.07 4.29
C VAL A 207 14.50 12.42 5.43
N HIS A 208 15.22 11.73 6.32
CA HIS A 208 14.64 11.13 7.49
C HIS A 208 15.58 11.22 8.69
N SER A 209 15.00 11.20 9.88
CA SER A 209 15.67 10.94 11.15
C SER A 209 14.84 9.91 11.88
N SER A 210 15.44 8.82 12.34
CA SER A 210 14.71 7.75 13.02
C SER A 210 15.55 7.10 14.09
N SER A 211 14.91 6.66 15.18
CA SER A 211 15.62 5.96 16.26
C SER A 211 16.03 4.54 15.86
N ALA A 212 15.16 3.80 15.16
CA ALA A 212 15.45 2.46 14.63
C ALA A 212 14.40 2.00 13.61
N GLY A 213 14.81 1.47 12.46
CA GLY A 213 13.89 0.93 11.47
C GLY A 213 14.49 0.69 10.09
N ASN A 214 13.63 0.28 9.16
CA ASN A 214 13.93 0.13 7.74
C ASN A 214 13.27 1.26 6.95
N PHE A 215 14.10 2.04 6.26
CA PHE A 215 13.67 3.17 5.42
C PHE A 215 14.00 2.90 3.95
N LYS A 216 13.05 3.18 3.04
CA LYS A 216 13.27 3.19 1.59
C LYS A 216 12.53 4.38 0.99
N ALA A 217 13.20 5.16 0.15
CA ALA A 217 12.57 6.27 -0.55
C ALA A 217 13.13 6.45 -1.96
N ARG A 218 12.31 7.02 -2.85
CA ARG A 218 12.67 7.37 -4.23
C ARG A 218 11.93 8.62 -4.67
N VAL A 219 12.57 9.38 -5.56
CA VAL A 219 12.01 10.55 -6.24
C VAL A 219 12.26 10.35 -7.73
N ASN A 220 11.21 10.48 -8.54
CA ASN A 220 11.37 10.55 -9.99
C ASN A 220 11.76 11.99 -10.37
N LYS A 221 12.95 12.17 -10.95
CA LYS A 221 13.49 13.50 -11.27
C LYS A 221 12.72 14.22 -12.38
N GLU A 222 11.95 13.49 -13.18
CA GLU A 222 11.09 14.03 -14.22
C GLU A 222 9.68 14.39 -13.70
N GLY A 223 9.41 14.18 -12.40
CA GLY A 223 8.10 14.39 -11.79
C GLY A 223 7.03 13.39 -12.24
N LYS A 224 7.40 12.34 -12.98
CA LYS A 224 6.46 11.36 -13.53
C LYS A 224 6.00 10.39 -12.45
N ARG A 225 4.69 10.09 -12.45
CA ARG A 225 4.05 9.16 -11.51
C ARG A 225 4.32 7.69 -11.88
N VAL A 226 5.54 7.23 -11.62
CA VAL A 226 6.06 5.90 -12.02
C VAL A 226 6.18 4.90 -10.89
N PHE A 227 5.85 5.29 -9.66
CA PHE A 227 5.85 4.38 -8.50
C PHE A 227 4.43 3.96 -8.14
N TYR A 228 4.30 2.75 -7.60
CA TYR A 228 3.02 2.06 -7.30
C TYR A 228 2.96 1.65 -5.82
N PRO A 229 2.93 2.61 -4.88
CA PRO A 229 3.13 2.35 -3.46
C PRO A 229 1.96 1.66 -2.73
N LEU A 230 0.73 1.80 -3.24
CA LEU A 230 -0.48 1.34 -2.55
C LEU A 230 -1.55 0.92 -3.56
N PHE A 231 -2.27 -0.15 -3.29
CA PHE A 231 -3.32 -0.65 -4.18
C PHE A 231 -4.44 -1.36 -3.43
N ARG A 232 -5.63 -1.41 -4.00
CA ARG A 232 -6.80 -2.08 -3.42
C ARG A 232 -7.01 -3.41 -4.11
N LEU A 233 -7.10 -4.46 -3.31
CA LEU A 233 -7.45 -5.80 -3.76
C LEU A 233 -8.91 -6.09 -3.42
N VAL A 234 -9.66 -6.63 -4.37
CA VAL A 234 -11.03 -7.10 -4.17
C VAL A 234 -11.14 -8.60 -4.40
N ALA A 235 -12.06 -9.24 -3.68
CA ALA A 235 -12.30 -10.68 -3.75
C ALA A 235 -13.77 -11.00 -3.46
N LEU A 236 -14.21 -12.22 -3.79
CA LEU A 236 -15.48 -12.74 -3.27
C LEU A 236 -15.27 -13.42 -1.92
N LYS A 237 -16.11 -13.08 -0.94
CA LYS A 237 -16.19 -13.83 0.32
C LYS A 237 -16.93 -15.14 0.10
N GLU A 238 -16.38 -16.25 0.61
CA GLU A 238 -16.97 -17.59 0.45
C GLU A 238 -18.40 -17.70 1.02
N SER A 239 -18.76 -16.86 2.01
CA SER A 239 -20.11 -16.80 2.59
C SER A 239 -21.17 -16.12 1.71
N GLY A 240 -20.76 -15.44 0.63
CA GLY A 240 -21.67 -14.76 -0.31
C GLY A 240 -22.19 -15.63 -1.44
N VAL A 241 -21.84 -16.92 -1.48
CA VAL A 241 -22.23 -17.86 -2.55
C VAL A 241 -23.58 -18.54 -2.26
N SER A 242 -24.27 -18.15 -1.18
CA SER A 242 -25.56 -18.70 -0.80
C SER A 242 -26.73 -17.96 -1.44
N THR A 243 -27.52 -18.72 -2.20
CA THR A 243 -28.95 -18.57 -2.51
C THR A 243 -29.37 -17.40 -3.40
N GLY A 244 -29.80 -17.76 -4.61
CA GLY A 244 -30.49 -16.87 -5.52
C GLY A 244 -31.74 -16.24 -4.90
N LEU A 245 -31.89 -14.95 -5.15
CA LEU A 245 -33.17 -14.31 -5.35
C LEU A 245 -32.92 -13.22 -6.39
N ARG A 246 -33.56 -13.45 -7.54
CA ARG A 246 -33.65 -12.59 -8.69
C ARG A 246 -34.38 -11.32 -8.26
N GLY A 247 -33.64 -10.23 -8.07
CA GLY A 247 -34.18 -8.88 -7.99
C GLY A 247 -33.32 -8.00 -8.88
N GLU A 248 -33.94 -7.39 -9.88
CA GLU A 248 -33.40 -6.17 -10.51
C GLU A 248 -33.15 -5.16 -9.39
N LEU A 249 -31.91 -5.05 -8.97
CA LEU A 249 -31.41 -3.87 -8.28
C LEU A 249 -30.33 -3.33 -9.21
N ASP A 250 -30.59 -2.17 -9.79
CA ASP A 250 -29.82 -1.52 -10.86
C ASP A 250 -28.37 -1.15 -10.48
N GLU A 251 -27.84 -1.61 -9.35
CA GLU A 251 -26.45 -1.40 -8.97
C GLU A 251 -25.86 -2.66 -8.31
N ASP A 252 -24.82 -3.23 -8.92
CA ASP A 252 -24.04 -4.31 -8.32
C ASP A 252 -23.48 -3.83 -6.96
N PRO A 253 -23.83 -4.47 -5.82
CA PRO A 253 -23.42 -3.98 -4.51
C PRO A 253 -21.89 -3.99 -4.38
N PRO A 254 -21.32 -3.05 -3.60
CA PRO A 254 -19.88 -2.84 -3.53
C PRO A 254 -19.16 -4.15 -3.21
N LEU A 255 -18.06 -4.42 -3.94
CA LEU A 255 -17.24 -5.58 -3.67
C LEU A 255 -16.47 -5.39 -2.36
N PRO A 256 -16.38 -6.43 -1.51
CA PRO A 256 -15.56 -6.36 -0.32
C PRO A 256 -14.07 -6.36 -0.68
N ASP A 257 -13.29 -5.72 0.16
CA ASP A 257 -11.84 -5.78 0.09
C ASP A 257 -11.35 -7.20 0.36
N ALA A 258 -10.28 -7.59 -0.32
CA ALA A 258 -9.62 -8.86 -0.06
C ALA A 258 -9.02 -8.82 1.35
N GLU A 259 -9.53 -9.67 2.22
CA GLU A 259 -8.96 -9.84 3.55
C GLU A 259 -7.64 -10.61 3.45
N PRO A 260 -6.59 -10.19 4.17
CA PRO A 260 -5.37 -10.94 4.21
C PRO A 260 -5.64 -12.37 4.71
N PRO A 261 -5.07 -13.42 4.09
CA PRO A 261 -5.41 -14.81 4.42
C PRO A 261 -4.85 -15.34 5.76
N TRP A 262 -4.51 -14.44 6.68
CA TRP A 262 -3.92 -14.74 7.97
C TRP A 262 -4.65 -13.99 9.07
N GLY A 263 -4.61 -14.56 10.28
CA GLY A 263 -5.12 -13.89 11.47
C GLY A 263 -4.29 -12.67 11.87
N PRO A 264 -4.75 -11.88 12.85
CA PRO A 264 -3.97 -10.81 13.42
C PRO A 264 -2.59 -11.32 13.88
N LEU A 265 -1.63 -10.39 13.92
CA LEU A 265 -0.31 -10.65 14.48
C LEU A 265 -0.55 -10.90 15.97
N GLU A 266 -0.07 -12.03 16.47
CA GLU A 266 -0.03 -12.27 17.92
C GLU A 266 0.78 -11.13 18.54
N ASP A 267 0.13 -10.34 19.40
CA ASP A 267 0.83 -9.35 20.22
C ASP A 267 1.84 -10.13 21.05
N GLY A 268 3.12 -9.75 20.95
CA GLY A 268 4.19 -10.42 21.66
C GLY A 268 3.90 -10.42 23.15
N GLU A 269 4.11 -11.57 23.80
CA GLU A 269 3.91 -11.83 25.22
C GLU A 269 4.15 -10.57 26.06
N GLU A 270 3.07 -10.09 26.66
CA GLU A 270 3.12 -9.14 27.76
C GLU A 270 4.04 -9.75 28.83
N GLY A 271 5.18 -9.09 29.06
CA GLY A 271 5.89 -9.28 30.31
C GLY A 271 4.93 -8.90 31.43
N GLN A 272 4.38 -9.91 32.09
CA GLN A 272 3.64 -9.73 33.32
C GLN A 272 4.55 -9.05 34.36
N PRO A 273 3.99 -8.16 35.19
CA PRO A 273 4.74 -7.40 36.20
C PRO A 273 5.42 -8.29 37.24
#